data_AF-A0A165B7I4-F1
#
_entry.id   AF-A0A165B7I4-F1
#
_cell.length_a   1.000
_cell.length_b   1.000
_cell.length_c   1.000
_cell.angle_alpha   90.00
_cell.angle_beta   90.00
_cell.angle_gamma   90.00
#
_symmetry.space_group_name_H-M   'P 1'
#
loop_
_entity.id
_entity.type
_entity.pdbx_description
1 polymer ?
#
loop_
_entity_poly.entity_id
_entity_poly.type
_entity_poly.pdbx_seq_one_letter_code
_entity_poly.pdbx_strand_id
1 'polypeptide(L)'
;KLVKAGEVEKKEVPQTGKEYNIWYNKWAGGDREDSYSKYVLLQSRSSSRRRVATSRANMTGVKYCCPFFVWRCCLYGWECEYLHMLMDPSTTLPDMSKDCFACDKFADYRDDMGGVGSFQRQNRMLYIGRIKETGTDMETEEVVRRHFKEWGEIEKIRVLQYRSITFVTNLRWMRM
;
A
#
# COMPACT_ATOMS: atom_id res chain seq x y z
N LYS A 1 -11.56 -15.60 -8.24
CA LYS A 1 -10.78 -15.39 -6.98
C LYS A 1 -9.30 -15.29 -7.38
N LEU A 2 -8.50 -14.41 -6.74
CA LEU A 2 -7.10 -14.19 -7.16
C LEU A 2 -6.15 -15.21 -6.55
N VAL A 3 -6.47 -15.67 -5.35
CA VAL A 3 -5.72 -16.63 -4.53
C VAL A 3 -6.73 -17.64 -3.98
N LYS A 4 -6.32 -18.89 -3.78
CA LYS A 4 -7.14 -19.92 -3.12
C LYS A 4 -7.00 -19.82 -1.59
N ALA A 5 -8.02 -20.26 -0.87
CA ALA A 5 -7.92 -20.37 0.57
C ALA A 5 -6.73 -21.29 0.96
N GLY A 6 -5.81 -20.78 1.78
CA GLY A 6 -4.60 -21.49 2.20
C GLY A 6 -3.33 -21.20 1.39
N GLU A 7 -3.40 -20.53 0.24
CA GLU A 7 -2.21 -20.17 -0.55
C GLU A 7 -1.41 -18.99 0.03
N VAL A 8 -2.05 -18.12 0.83
CA VAL A 8 -1.36 -17.07 1.61
C VAL A 8 -1.21 -17.58 3.02
N GLU A 9 0.04 -17.88 3.41
CA GLU A 9 0.36 -18.40 4.72
C GLU A 9 0.39 -17.26 5.74
N LYS A 10 -0.36 -17.41 6.82
CA LYS A 10 -0.21 -16.53 7.98
C LYS A 10 1.09 -16.93 8.70
N LYS A 11 2.17 -16.19 8.46
CA LYS A 11 3.41 -16.38 9.22
C LYS A 11 3.13 -16.06 10.69
N GLU A 12 3.40 -17.01 11.57
CA GLU A 12 3.33 -16.78 13.00
C GLU A 12 4.35 -15.73 13.41
N VAL A 13 3.95 -14.85 14.34
CA VAL A 13 4.85 -13.80 14.84
C VAL A 13 5.92 -14.51 15.68
N PRO A 14 7.21 -14.32 15.38
CA PRO A 14 8.27 -14.99 16.15
C PRO A 14 8.12 -14.63 17.62
N GLN A 15 8.34 -15.61 18.50
CA GLN A 15 8.35 -15.39 19.93
C GLN A 15 9.57 -14.55 20.30
N THR A 16 9.37 -13.25 20.46
CA THR A 16 10.43 -12.30 20.82
C THR A 16 10.54 -12.08 22.33
N GLY A 17 9.52 -12.46 23.12
CA GLY A 17 9.48 -12.26 24.57
C GLY A 17 8.92 -13.46 25.34
N LYS A 18 8.79 -13.31 26.66
CA LYS A 18 8.37 -14.40 27.56
C LYS A 18 6.86 -14.57 27.63
N GLU A 19 6.13 -13.46 27.70
CA GLU A 19 4.68 -13.45 27.88
C GLU A 19 4.03 -12.80 26.66
N TYR A 20 2.98 -13.41 26.12
CA TYR A 20 2.25 -12.85 24.99
C TYR A 20 1.05 -12.03 25.47
N ASN A 21 1.03 -10.75 25.11
CA ASN A 21 -0.07 -9.86 25.41
C ASN A 21 -1.12 -9.94 24.29
N ILE A 22 -2.25 -10.59 24.60
CA ILE A 22 -3.36 -10.81 23.66
C ILE A 22 -4.00 -9.50 23.21
N TRP A 23 -4.13 -8.51 24.12
CA TRP A 23 -4.78 -7.22 23.83
C TRP A 23 -3.99 -6.37 22.84
N TYR A 24 -2.67 -6.38 22.96
CA TYR A 24 -1.78 -5.63 22.06
C TYR A 24 -1.20 -6.47 20.92
N ASN A 25 -1.51 -7.78 20.88
CA ASN A 25 -0.95 -8.75 19.93
C ASN A 25 0.59 -8.64 19.85
N LYS A 26 1.26 -8.55 21.01
CA LYS A 26 2.71 -8.34 21.13
C LYS A 26 3.28 -9.13 22.29
N TRP A 27 4.54 -9.56 22.17
CA TRP A 27 5.27 -10.17 23.27
C TRP A 27 5.78 -9.12 24.25
N ALA A 28 5.51 -9.30 25.53
CA ALA A 28 6.04 -8.49 26.62
C ALA A 28 7.50 -8.87 26.91
N GLY A 29 8.33 -7.83 27.10
CA GLY A 29 9.76 -7.98 27.38
C GLY A 29 10.59 -8.49 26.19
N GLY A 30 10.03 -8.46 24.96
CA GLY A 30 10.76 -8.84 23.76
C GLY A 30 11.61 -7.74 23.15
N ASP A 31 12.19 -8.05 21.99
CA ASP A 31 13.10 -7.19 21.23
C ASP A 31 12.59 -5.75 21.11
N ARG A 32 13.42 -4.78 21.55
CA ARG A 32 13.08 -3.34 21.60
C ARG A 32 13.17 -2.68 20.22
N GLU A 33 13.59 -3.43 19.22
CA GLU A 33 13.68 -2.96 17.86
C GLU A 33 12.31 -2.60 17.29
N ASP A 34 12.26 -1.43 16.67
CA ASP A 34 11.06 -0.88 16.09
C ASP A 34 10.53 -1.80 14.98
N SER A 35 9.23 -2.08 14.99
CA SER A 35 8.58 -2.90 13.96
C SER A 35 8.78 -2.32 12.55
N TYR A 36 9.09 -1.02 12.49
CA TYR A 36 9.47 -0.24 11.33
C TYR A 36 10.73 -0.76 10.59
N SER A 37 11.59 -1.51 11.27
CA SER A 37 12.83 -2.07 10.68
C SER A 37 12.59 -3.37 9.92
N LYS A 38 11.48 -4.08 10.20
CA LYS A 38 11.23 -5.45 9.74
C LYS A 38 10.14 -5.48 8.66
N TYR A 39 10.43 -4.94 7.48
CA TYR A 39 9.55 -5.10 6.31
C TYR A 39 9.81 -6.46 5.66
N VAL A 40 8.77 -7.30 5.58
CA VAL A 40 8.80 -8.58 4.89
C VAL A 40 8.23 -8.40 3.50
N LEU A 41 8.90 -8.97 2.49
CA LEU A 41 8.37 -9.01 1.13
C LEU A 41 7.01 -9.73 1.13
N LEU A 42 6.03 -9.13 0.45
CA LEU A 42 4.70 -9.73 0.28
C LEU A 42 4.82 -11.10 -0.39
N GLN A 43 4.09 -12.09 0.11
CA GLN A 43 4.06 -13.45 -0.44
C GLN A 43 3.39 -13.50 -1.82
N SER A 44 2.36 -12.68 -2.03
CA SER A 44 1.62 -12.60 -3.28
C SER A 44 2.19 -11.49 -4.17
N ARG A 45 3.05 -11.86 -5.12
CA ARG A 45 3.33 -11.01 -6.29
C ARG A 45 3.56 -11.86 -7.53
N SER A 46 2.57 -11.94 -8.42
CA SER A 46 2.77 -12.47 -9.77
C SER A 46 1.91 -11.77 -10.83
N SER A 47 2.59 -11.45 -11.93
CA SER A 47 2.22 -10.93 -13.26
C SER A 47 1.11 -9.86 -13.47
N SER A 48 1.50 -8.89 -14.29
CA SER A 48 1.00 -7.54 -14.60
C SER A 48 -0.30 -7.41 -15.41
N ARG A 49 -1.21 -8.40 -15.44
CA ARG A 49 -2.29 -8.38 -16.47
C ARG A 49 -3.72 -8.07 -16.02
N ARG A 50 -4.09 -8.30 -14.76
CA ARG A 50 -5.46 -7.96 -14.28
C ARG A 50 -5.43 -6.69 -13.43
N ARG A 51 -5.79 -5.56 -14.03
CA ARG A 51 -5.96 -4.25 -13.35
C ARG A 51 -7.39 -4.03 -12.84
N VAL A 52 -8.33 -4.78 -13.42
CA VAL A 52 -9.76 -4.70 -13.14
C VAL A 52 -10.30 -6.12 -13.08
N ALA A 53 -11.18 -6.37 -12.14
CA ALA A 53 -12.02 -7.54 -12.09
C ALA A 53 -13.43 -7.13 -11.67
N THR A 54 -14.41 -7.90 -12.14
CA THR A 54 -15.79 -7.69 -11.70
C THR A 54 -15.93 -8.11 -10.24
N SER A 55 -16.57 -7.26 -9.46
CA SER A 55 -16.90 -7.48 -8.05
C SER A 55 -18.35 -7.07 -7.80
N ARG A 56 -18.95 -7.56 -6.71
CA ARG A 56 -20.32 -7.20 -6.30
C ARG A 56 -20.47 -5.69 -6.12
N ALA A 57 -19.41 -5.02 -5.67
CA ALA A 57 -19.30 -3.58 -5.54
C ALA A 57 -19.72 -2.79 -6.80
N ASN A 58 -19.45 -3.34 -7.99
CA ASN A 58 -19.82 -2.71 -9.28
C ASN A 58 -21.34 -2.58 -9.45
N MET A 59 -22.10 -3.49 -8.83
CA MET A 59 -23.58 -3.51 -8.91
C MET A 59 -24.19 -2.63 -7.82
N THR A 60 -23.53 -2.52 -6.67
CA THR A 60 -24.00 -1.76 -5.50
C THR A 60 -23.64 -0.27 -5.59
N GLY A 61 -22.70 0.13 -6.45
CA GLY A 61 -22.26 1.52 -6.60
C GLY A 61 -21.26 1.98 -5.53
N VAL A 62 -20.61 1.03 -4.84
CA VAL A 62 -19.53 1.32 -3.90
C VAL A 62 -18.36 1.97 -4.64
N LYS A 63 -17.79 3.03 -4.09
CA LYS A 63 -16.68 3.78 -4.70
C LYS A 63 -15.30 3.44 -4.15
N TYR A 64 -15.20 2.58 -3.13
CA TYR A 64 -13.94 2.23 -2.48
C TYR A 64 -13.33 0.94 -3.04
N CYS A 65 -12.01 0.91 -3.10
CA CYS A 65 -11.24 -0.20 -3.63
C CYS A 65 -10.89 -1.22 -2.54
N CYS A 66 -10.71 -2.48 -2.93
CA CYS A 66 -10.29 -3.53 -2.00
C CYS A 66 -8.76 -3.47 -1.77
N PRO A 67 -8.26 -3.31 -0.53
CA PRO A 67 -6.82 -3.32 -0.27
C PRO A 67 -6.19 -4.69 -0.57
N PHE A 68 -6.93 -5.78 -0.30
CA PHE A 68 -6.48 -7.14 -0.63
C PHE A 68 -6.44 -7.39 -2.14
N PHE A 69 -7.22 -6.68 -2.95
CA PHE A 69 -7.11 -6.75 -4.41
C PHE A 69 -5.82 -6.08 -4.89
N VAL A 70 -5.48 -4.92 -4.31
CA VAL A 70 -4.23 -4.20 -4.55
C VAL A 70 -3.02 -5.07 -4.21
N TRP A 71 -3.03 -5.75 -3.07
CA TRP A 71 -1.99 -6.71 -2.70
C TRP A 71 -2.10 -8.08 -3.38
N ARG A 72 -3.08 -8.26 -4.27
CA ARG A 72 -3.37 -9.50 -5.01
C ARG A 72 -3.59 -10.73 -4.12
N CYS A 73 -4.19 -10.54 -2.96
CA CYS A 73 -4.53 -11.60 -2.00
C CYS A 73 -6.04 -11.67 -1.68
N CYS A 74 -6.90 -10.97 -2.43
CA CYS A 74 -8.34 -11.04 -2.22
C CYS A 74 -8.91 -12.44 -2.52
N LEU A 75 -9.47 -13.07 -1.49
CA LEU A 75 -10.09 -14.39 -1.54
C LEU A 75 -11.54 -14.35 -2.05
N TYR A 76 -12.23 -13.22 -1.91
CA TYR A 76 -13.66 -13.11 -2.23
C TYR A 76 -13.94 -13.07 -3.74
N GLY A 77 -13.03 -12.53 -4.56
CA GLY A 77 -13.22 -12.48 -6.01
C GLY A 77 -14.47 -11.69 -6.40
N TRP A 78 -15.40 -12.30 -7.13
CA TRP A 78 -16.64 -11.61 -7.57
C TRP A 78 -17.55 -11.23 -6.40
N GLU A 79 -17.45 -11.95 -5.29
CA GLU A 79 -18.26 -11.75 -4.08
C GLU A 79 -17.73 -10.60 -3.21
N CYS A 80 -16.68 -9.89 -3.64
CA CYS A 80 -16.12 -8.80 -2.85
C CYS A 80 -17.05 -7.59 -2.87
N GLU A 81 -17.27 -7.01 -1.69
CA GLU A 81 -18.07 -5.80 -1.47
C GLU A 81 -17.32 -4.51 -1.84
N TYR A 82 -16.02 -4.61 -2.07
CA TYR A 82 -15.16 -3.51 -2.50
C TYR A 82 -14.77 -3.65 -3.97
N LEU A 83 -14.49 -2.52 -4.61
CA LEU A 83 -14.11 -2.49 -6.02
C LEU A 83 -12.79 -3.20 -6.26
N HIS A 84 -12.78 -4.06 -7.26
CA HIS A 84 -11.58 -4.73 -7.76
C HIS A 84 -11.01 -4.00 -8.98
N MET A 85 -10.71 -2.72 -8.82
CA MET A 85 -10.08 -1.91 -9.87
C MET A 85 -9.14 -0.88 -9.26
N LEU A 86 -8.11 -0.51 -10.02
CA LEU A 86 -7.42 0.75 -9.79
C LEU A 86 -8.40 1.88 -10.10
N MET A 87 -8.60 2.77 -9.13
CA MET A 87 -9.52 3.89 -9.25
C MET A 87 -9.10 4.79 -10.40
N ASP A 88 -10.04 5.12 -11.28
CA ASP A 88 -9.75 6.01 -12.40
C ASP A 88 -9.45 7.42 -11.88
N PRO A 89 -8.48 8.14 -12.46
CA PRO A 89 -8.16 9.52 -12.08
C PRO A 89 -9.34 10.50 -12.10
N SER A 90 -10.41 10.24 -12.86
CA SER A 90 -11.62 11.08 -12.85
C SER A 90 -12.57 10.78 -11.69
N THR A 91 -12.39 9.64 -11.01
CA THR A 91 -13.27 9.21 -9.92
C THR A 91 -12.97 10.02 -8.67
N THR A 92 -13.91 10.89 -8.31
CA THR A 92 -13.88 11.62 -7.05
C THR A 92 -14.45 10.76 -5.93
N LEU A 93 -13.66 10.61 -4.87
CA LEU A 93 -14.13 10.00 -3.63
C LEU A 93 -15.26 10.87 -3.05
N PRO A 94 -16.30 10.23 -2.49
CA PRO A 94 -17.44 10.95 -1.93
C PRO A 94 -17.07 11.72 -0.65
N ASP A 95 -16.04 11.26 0.07
CA ASP A 95 -15.63 11.78 1.37
C ASP A 95 -14.11 12.02 1.37
N MET A 96 -13.69 13.24 1.72
CA MET A 96 -12.28 13.62 1.80
C MET A 96 -11.62 13.18 3.12
N SER A 97 -12.42 12.84 4.13
CA SER A 97 -11.93 12.26 5.39
C SER A 97 -11.56 10.79 5.26
N LYS A 98 -11.87 10.14 4.13
CA LYS A 98 -11.50 8.76 3.84
C LYS A 98 -10.52 8.65 2.69
N ASP A 99 -9.69 7.62 2.74
CA ASP A 99 -8.86 7.21 1.62
C ASP A 99 -9.64 6.38 0.59
N CYS A 100 -8.96 5.97 -0.48
CA CYS A 100 -9.53 5.14 -1.54
C CYS A 100 -9.89 3.70 -1.11
N PHE A 101 -9.47 3.27 0.08
CA PHE A 101 -9.79 1.98 0.71
C PHE A 101 -10.85 2.10 1.81
N ALA A 102 -11.44 3.29 1.99
CA ALA A 102 -12.39 3.64 3.05
C ALA A 102 -11.79 3.73 4.46
N CYS A 103 -10.48 3.89 4.60
CA CYS A 103 -9.84 4.13 5.88
C CYS A 103 -9.98 5.62 6.28
N ASP A 104 -10.34 5.87 7.53
CA ASP A 104 -10.46 7.22 8.06
C ASP A 104 -9.08 7.88 8.22
N LYS A 105 -8.91 9.04 7.60
CA LYS A 105 -7.73 9.89 7.70
C LYS A 105 -7.73 10.64 9.02
N PHE A 106 -6.53 11.01 9.46
CA PHE A 106 -6.34 11.81 10.67
C PHE A 106 -6.29 13.30 10.37
N ALA A 107 -6.44 14.14 11.40
CA ALA A 107 -6.32 15.58 11.25
C ALA A 107 -4.87 15.96 10.92
N ASP A 108 -3.92 15.44 11.71
CA ASP A 108 -2.49 15.63 11.54
C ASP A 108 -1.80 14.35 11.04
N TYR A 109 -0.62 14.53 10.47
CA TYR A 109 0.25 13.41 10.14
C TYR A 109 0.81 12.79 11.42
N ARG A 110 1.10 11.49 11.35
CA ARG A 110 1.92 10.83 12.37
C ARG A 110 3.36 11.35 12.28
N ASP A 111 4.09 11.30 13.38
CA ASP A 111 5.49 11.74 13.44
C ASP A 111 6.41 11.01 12.46
N ASP A 112 6.08 9.76 12.12
CA ASP A 112 6.80 8.92 11.15
C ASP A 112 6.33 9.11 9.69
N MET A 113 5.37 10.03 9.45
CA MET A 113 4.71 10.26 8.16
C MET A 113 4.07 8.99 7.55
N GLY A 114 3.81 7.96 8.36
CA GLY A 114 3.21 6.70 7.96
C GLY A 114 1.68 6.69 7.99
N GLY A 115 1.09 5.59 7.53
CA GLY A 115 -0.35 5.33 7.58
C GLY A 115 -1.14 5.97 6.44
N VAL A 116 -2.37 6.38 6.74
CA VAL A 116 -3.39 6.89 5.80
C VAL A 116 -3.26 8.39 5.48
N GLY A 117 -2.37 9.10 6.18
CA GLY A 117 -2.19 10.54 6.01
C GLY A 117 -3.28 11.42 6.63
N SER A 118 -3.30 12.69 6.22
CA SER A 118 -4.14 13.75 6.79
C SER A 118 -5.25 14.16 5.83
N PHE A 119 -6.46 14.45 6.35
CA PHE A 119 -7.54 15.04 5.55
C PHE A 119 -7.40 16.56 5.38
N GLN A 120 -6.62 17.24 6.23
CA GLN A 120 -6.41 18.68 6.15
C GLN A 120 -5.46 19.06 5.01
N ARG A 121 -4.50 18.19 4.68
CA ARG A 121 -3.47 18.43 3.66
C ARG A 121 -3.48 17.34 2.60
N GLN A 122 -3.73 17.72 1.35
CA GLN A 122 -3.58 16.81 0.23
C GLN A 122 -2.10 16.63 -0.12
N ASN A 123 -1.51 15.50 0.26
CA ASN A 123 -0.17 15.11 -0.16
C ASN A 123 -0.25 14.15 -1.37
N ARG A 124 0.56 14.41 -2.40
CA ARG A 124 0.67 13.56 -3.62
C ARG A 124 2.08 13.03 -3.84
N MET A 125 2.99 13.31 -2.90
CA MET A 125 4.37 12.90 -2.94
C MET A 125 4.59 11.74 -1.96
N LEU A 126 5.04 10.61 -2.50
CA LEU A 126 5.39 9.43 -1.73
C LEU A 126 6.89 9.43 -1.45
N TYR A 127 7.23 9.22 -0.19
CA TYR A 127 8.58 8.93 0.25
C TYR A 127 8.85 7.43 0.10
N ILE A 128 9.91 7.09 -0.63
CA ILE A 128 10.37 5.72 -0.80
C ILE A 128 11.78 5.64 -0.24
N GLY A 129 11.93 5.03 0.93
CA GLY A 129 13.22 4.78 1.56
C GLY A 129 13.75 3.38 1.26
N ARG A 130 15.03 3.18 1.59
CA ARG A 130 15.71 1.86 1.54
C ARG A 130 15.67 1.23 0.14
N ILE A 131 15.73 2.06 -0.91
CA ILE A 131 15.84 1.56 -2.27
C ILE A 131 17.26 1.03 -2.47
N LYS A 132 17.38 -0.17 -3.03
CA LYS A 132 18.67 -0.66 -3.50
C LYS A 132 19.05 0.10 -4.77
N GLU A 133 20.02 1.00 -4.64
CA GLU A 133 20.57 1.74 -5.77
C GLU A 133 21.14 0.76 -6.80
N THR A 134 20.68 0.91 -8.03
CA THR A 134 21.16 0.14 -9.17
C THR A 134 21.96 1.11 -10.01
N GLY A 135 23.25 1.27 -9.69
CA GLY A 135 24.17 2.14 -10.43
C GLY A 135 23.81 3.63 -10.37
N THR A 136 23.56 4.22 -11.54
CA THR A 136 23.39 5.67 -11.73
C THR A 136 21.98 6.16 -11.35
N ASP A 137 21.82 7.46 -11.11
CA ASP A 137 20.53 8.09 -10.75
C ASP A 137 19.43 7.71 -11.76
N MET A 138 19.76 7.78 -13.05
CA MET A 138 18.83 7.46 -14.15
C MET A 138 18.37 6.00 -14.15
N GLU A 139 19.27 5.07 -13.84
CA GLU A 139 18.95 3.63 -13.81
C GLU A 139 18.01 3.31 -12.64
N THR A 140 18.29 3.89 -11.47
CA THR A 140 17.42 3.77 -10.29
C THR A 140 16.06 4.41 -10.56
N GLU A 141 16.03 5.57 -11.19
CA GLU A 141 14.80 6.25 -11.60
C GLU A 141 13.97 5.42 -12.59
N GLU A 142 14.62 4.77 -13.56
CA GLU A 142 13.95 3.90 -14.53
C GLU A 142 13.30 2.69 -13.85
N VAL A 143 13.99 2.06 -12.88
CA VAL A 143 13.45 0.95 -12.10
C VAL A 143 12.23 1.39 -11.30
N VAL A 144 12.31 2.53 -10.61
CA VAL A 144 11.18 3.10 -9.86
C VAL A 144 10.02 3.38 -10.82
N ARG A 145 10.28 4.06 -11.95
CA ARG A 145 9.26 4.35 -12.97
C ARG A 145 8.60 3.09 -13.50
N ARG A 146 9.38 2.03 -13.78
CA ARG A 146 8.87 0.76 -14.31
C ARG A 146 7.88 0.09 -13.35
N HIS A 147 8.11 0.20 -12.04
CA HIS A 147 7.21 -0.35 -11.04
C HIS A 147 6.01 0.55 -10.75
N PHE A 148 6.21 1.88 -10.68
CA PHE A 148 5.16 2.83 -10.33
C PHE A 148 4.20 3.13 -11.48
N LYS A 149 4.62 2.98 -12.75
CA LYS A 149 3.76 3.21 -13.93
C LYS A 149 2.54 2.29 -13.99
N GLU A 150 2.58 1.15 -13.31
CA GLU A 150 1.44 0.22 -13.26
C GLU A 150 0.30 0.75 -12.36
N TRP A 151 0.62 1.67 -11.45
CA TRP A 151 -0.29 2.16 -10.41
C TRP A 151 -0.94 3.50 -10.74
N GLY A 152 -0.35 4.27 -11.66
CA GLY A 152 -0.88 5.55 -12.06
C GLY A 152 0.09 6.38 -12.88
N GLU A 153 -0.35 7.56 -13.27
CA GLU A 153 0.47 8.53 -13.98
C GLU A 153 1.41 9.25 -13.03
N ILE A 154 2.70 9.22 -13.36
CA ILE A 154 3.77 9.80 -12.55
C ILE A 154 4.07 11.21 -13.08
N GLU A 155 4.07 12.19 -12.20
CA GLU A 155 4.39 13.58 -12.54
C GLU A 155 5.90 13.82 -12.54
N LYS A 156 6.54 13.41 -11.44
CA LYS A 156 7.96 13.69 -11.18
C LYS A 156 8.55 12.61 -10.29
N ILE A 157 9.76 12.18 -10.63
CA ILE A 157 10.59 11.33 -9.77
C ILE A 157 11.83 12.12 -9.40
N ARG A 158 12.22 12.07 -8.13
CA ARG A 158 13.47 12.65 -7.65
C ARG A 158 14.22 11.61 -6.82
N VAL A 159 15.33 11.13 -7.36
CA VAL A 159 16.23 10.20 -6.68
C VAL A 159 17.28 10.99 -5.88
N LEU A 160 17.57 10.54 -4.66
CA LEU A 160 18.67 11.02 -3.83
C LEU A 160 19.58 9.84 -3.51
N GLN A 161 20.52 9.55 -4.41
CA GLN A 161 21.47 8.44 -4.33
C GLN A 161 22.12 8.30 -2.95
N TYR A 162 22.86 9.30 -2.47
CA TYR A 162 23.60 9.17 -1.19
C TYR A 162 22.75 8.88 0.05
N ARG A 163 21.42 8.97 -0.04
CA ARG A 163 20.51 8.65 1.07
C ARG A 163 19.66 7.41 0.80
N SER A 164 19.76 6.79 -0.38
CA SER A 164 18.91 5.67 -0.82
C SER A 164 17.41 6.00 -0.69
N ILE A 165 17.05 7.25 -1.02
CA ILE A 165 15.69 7.80 -0.93
C ILE A 165 15.23 8.24 -2.31
N THR A 166 13.97 8.00 -2.63
CA THR A 166 13.33 8.56 -3.81
C THR A 166 11.98 9.17 -3.43
N PHE A 167 11.71 10.35 -4.00
CA PHE A 167 10.40 10.97 -3.94
C PHE A 167 9.69 10.76 -5.27
N VAL A 168 8.46 10.25 -5.20
CA VAL A 168 7.60 10.09 -6.37
C VAL A 168 6.39 10.98 -6.18
N THR A 169 6.29 12.02 -7.00
CA THR A 169 5.09 12.83 -7.12
C THR A 169 4.23 12.23 -8.20
N ASN A 170 3.00 11.92 -7.85
CA ASN A 170 2.05 11.40 -8.81
C ASN A 170 0.96 12.42 -9.08
N LEU A 171 0.51 12.48 -10.33
CA LEU A 171 -0.59 13.36 -10.70
C LEU A 171 -1.85 12.94 -9.95
N ARG A 172 -2.14 11.64 -9.97
CA ARG A 172 -3.32 11.03 -9.36
C ARG A 172 -3.02 9.58 -8.99
N TRP A 173 -2.47 9.36 -7.81
CA TRP A 173 -2.54 8.04 -7.19
C TRP A 173 -3.95 7.76 -6.70
N MET A 174 -4.27 6.48 -6.54
CA MET A 174 -5.18 6.02 -5.48
C MET A 174 -4.95 6.93 -4.28
N ARG A 175 -5.89 7.84 -4.01
CA ARG A 175 -5.78 8.82 -2.94
C ARG A 175 -5.70 8.03 -1.62
N MET A 176 -4.49 7.71 -1.18
CA MET A 176 -4.20 7.34 0.21
C MET A 176 -4.44 8.59 1.04
#